data_AF-A0A2T6ZBK7-F1
#
_entry.id   AF-A0A2T6ZBK7-F1
#
_cell.length_a   1.000
_cell.length_b   1.000
_cell.length_c   1.000
_cell.angle_alpha   90.00
_cell.angle_beta   90.00
_cell.angle_gamma   90.00
#
_symmetry.space_group_name_H-M   'P 1'
#
loop_
_entity.id
_entity.type
_entity.pdbx_description
1 polymer ?
#
loop_
_entity_poly.entity_id
_entity_poly.type
_entity_poly.pdbx_seq_one_letter_code
_entity_poly.pdbx_strand_id
1 'polypeptide(L)'
;IDSEADKISLLFIYFPIIRTEVYTFAKLWNIHCIRYQRNRPSLPTGKPSVLFFTPPSGIQNYQYCPDRTLLAQLEAEVSAWDPEEYRPPETYSW
;
A
#
# COMPACT_ATOMS: atom_id res chain seq x y z
N ILE A 1 20.86 -20.35 -8.80
CA ILE A 1 20.60 -19.27 -7.82
C ILE A 1 20.13 -19.96 -6.55
N ASP A 2 21.02 -20.66 -5.86
CA ASP A 2 20.72 -21.30 -4.57
C ASP A 2 22.02 -21.67 -3.84
N SER A 3 23.01 -20.76 -3.87
CA SER A 3 24.25 -20.96 -3.12
C SER A 3 23.95 -20.82 -1.63
N GLU A 4 24.41 -21.78 -0.83
CA GLU A 4 24.27 -21.75 0.63
C GLU A 4 24.93 -20.49 1.22
N ALA A 5 26.03 -20.04 0.63
CA ALA A 5 26.69 -18.79 0.99
C ALA A 5 25.77 -17.57 0.77
N ASP A 6 24.97 -17.56 -0.30
CA ASP A 6 24.04 -16.45 -0.57
C ASP A 6 22.90 -16.43 0.46
N LYS A 7 22.39 -17.62 0.84
CA LYS A 7 21.37 -17.75 1.90
C LYS A 7 21.90 -17.24 3.23
N ILE A 8 23.11 -17.65 3.62
CA ILE A 8 23.77 -17.19 4.85
C ILE A 8 23.97 -15.66 4.79
N SER A 9 24.44 -15.13 3.67
CA SER A 9 24.66 -13.69 3.50
C SER A 9 23.34 -12.91 3.61
N LEU A 10 22.27 -13.38 2.97
CA LEU A 10 20.93 -12.77 3.07
C LEU A 10 20.41 -12.81 4.51
N LEU A 11 20.54 -13.95 5.19
CA LEU A 11 20.07 -14.17 6.57
C LEU A 11 20.79 -13.32 7.61
N PHE A 12 22.11 -13.33 7.57
CA PHE A 12 22.91 -12.78 8.66
C PHE A 12 23.47 -11.39 8.39
N ILE A 13 23.60 -10.98 7.13
CA ILE A 13 24.12 -9.65 6.77
C ILE A 13 22.99 -8.75 6.30
N TYR A 14 22.25 -9.15 5.26
CA TYR A 14 21.31 -8.25 4.61
C TYR A 14 19.98 -8.11 5.35
N PHE A 15 19.37 -9.16 5.89
CA PHE A 15 18.10 -9.03 6.61
C PHE A 15 18.17 -8.12 7.84
N PRO A 16 19.23 -8.10 8.66
CA PRO A 16 19.38 -7.10 9.73
C PRO A 16 19.42 -5.66 9.20
N ILE A 17 20.12 -5.41 8.09
CA ILE A 17 20.18 -4.10 7.44
C ILE A 17 18.79 -3.72 6.95
N ILE A 18 18.15 -4.59 6.17
CA ILE A 18 16.80 -4.38 5.62
C ILE A 18 15.80 -4.10 6.74
N ARG A 19 15.83 -4.87 7.83
CA ARG A 19 14.96 -4.65 9.00
C ARG A 19 15.17 -3.26 9.60
N THR A 20 16.41 -2.84 9.75
CA THR A 20 16.76 -1.52 10.30
C THR A 20 16.27 -0.40 9.39
N GLU A 21 16.48 -0.53 8.08
CA GLU A 21 16.05 0.46 7.08
C GLU A 21 14.53 0.58 7.02
N VAL A 22 13.81 -0.55 6.98
CA VAL A 22 12.33 -0.56 6.99
C VAL A 22 11.79 0.07 8.27
N TYR A 23 12.36 -0.26 9.43
CA TYR A 23 11.96 0.35 10.70
C TYR A 23 12.20 1.86 10.71
N THR A 24 13.37 2.30 10.22
CA THR A 24 13.74 3.72 10.17
C THR A 24 12.83 4.49 9.23
N PHE A 25 12.53 3.92 8.06
CA PHE A 25 11.57 4.47 7.12
C PHE A 25 10.18 4.63 7.74
N ALA A 26 9.64 3.58 8.38
CA ALA A 26 8.34 3.63 9.02
C ALA A 26 8.29 4.68 10.13
N LYS A 27 9.35 4.78 10.94
CA LYS A 27 9.49 5.80 11.98
C LYS A 27 9.49 7.20 11.37
N LEU A 28 10.30 7.44 10.34
CA LEU A 28 10.38 8.72 9.64
C LEU A 28 9.03 9.10 9.04
N TRP A 29 8.37 8.16 8.36
CA TRP A 29 7.02 8.35 7.82
C TRP A 29 6.04 8.79 8.90
N ASN A 30 6.08 8.18 10.08
CA ASN A 30 5.12 8.49 11.14
C ASN A 30 5.36 9.86 11.82
N ILE A 31 6.56 10.44 11.69
CA ILE A 31 6.92 11.70 12.36
C ILE A 31 7.10 12.88 11.41
N HIS A 32 7.31 12.64 10.11
CA HIS A 32 7.61 13.72 9.19
C HIS A 32 6.43 14.68 9.05
N CYS A 33 6.74 15.96 8.89
CA CYS A 33 5.74 16.96 8.50
C CYS A 33 5.84 17.19 6.99
N ILE A 34 4.72 17.04 6.29
CA ILE A 34 4.55 17.42 4.89
C ILE A 34 4.65 18.94 4.82
N ARG A 35 5.69 19.42 4.14
CA ARG A 35 5.98 20.85 4.01
C ARG A 35 4.99 21.51 3.05
N TYR A 36 4.63 22.75 3.36
CA TYR A 36 3.82 23.57 2.48
C TYR A 36 4.54 23.82 1.15
N GLN A 37 3.81 23.69 0.04
CA GLN A 37 4.30 23.95 -1.30
C GLN A 37 3.52 25.12 -1.92
N ARG A 38 4.19 26.27 -2.11
CA ARG A 38 3.57 27.55 -2.56
C ARG A 38 2.72 27.43 -3.82
N ASN A 39 3.13 26.60 -4.77
CA ASN A 39 2.44 26.43 -6.06
C ASN A 39 1.48 25.24 -6.09
N ARG A 40 1.21 24.61 -4.93
CA ARG A 40 0.33 23.43 -4.81
C ARG A 40 -0.54 23.50 -3.54
N PRO A 41 -1.48 24.46 -3.48
CA PRO A 41 -2.30 24.69 -2.28
C PRO A 41 -3.30 23.55 -1.98
N SER A 42 -3.59 22.68 -2.95
CA SER A 42 -4.47 21.52 -2.77
C SER A 42 -3.80 20.35 -2.04
N LEU A 43 -2.48 20.39 -1.83
CA LEU A 43 -1.77 19.31 -1.15
C LEU A 43 -1.88 19.43 0.37
N PRO A 44 -2.06 18.30 1.07
CA PRO A 44 -2.10 18.29 2.53
C PRO A 44 -0.76 18.81 3.09
N THR A 45 -0.82 19.75 4.01
CA THR A 45 0.33 20.30 4.74
C THR A 45 0.22 19.92 6.20
N GLY A 46 1.34 19.63 6.87
CA GLY A 46 1.36 19.24 8.28
C GLY A 46 1.65 17.75 8.47
N LYS A 47 1.07 17.12 9.50
CA LYS A 47 1.32 15.69 9.78
C LYS A 47 0.52 14.79 8.84
N PRO A 48 1.08 13.64 8.39
CA PRO A 48 0.33 12.63 7.65
C PRO A 48 -0.93 12.21 8.40
N SER A 49 -2.05 12.14 7.70
CA SER A 49 -3.31 11.61 8.22
C SER A 49 -3.30 10.08 8.31
N VAL A 50 -2.45 9.41 7.53
CA VAL A 50 -2.29 7.96 7.49
C VAL A 50 -0.85 7.61 7.85
N LEU A 51 -0.68 6.88 8.95
CA LEU A 51 0.63 6.41 9.42
C LEU A 51 0.99 5.09 8.72
N PHE A 52 2.27 4.74 8.71
CA PHE A 52 2.80 3.55 8.03
C PHE A 52 2.18 2.25 8.56
N PHE A 53 1.77 2.22 9.82
CA PHE A 53 1.10 1.08 10.46
C PHE A 53 -0.43 1.27 10.57
N THR A 54 -1.02 2.13 9.73
CA THR A 54 -2.46 2.37 9.71
C THR A 54 -3.13 1.59 8.57
N PRO A 55 -4.26 0.89 8.83
CA PRO A 55 -4.83 0.64 10.14
C PRO A 55 -4.03 -0.43 10.92
N PRO A 56 -4.09 -0.43 12.27
CA PRO A 56 -3.55 -1.52 13.08
C PRO A 56 -4.09 -2.89 12.66
N SER A 57 -3.34 -3.95 12.95
CA SER A 57 -3.80 -5.33 12.73
C SER A 57 -5.15 -5.57 13.39
N GLY A 58 -6.12 -6.11 12.64
CA GLY A 58 -7.48 -6.35 13.12
C GLY A 58 -8.44 -5.17 12.98
N ILE A 59 -7.99 -4.04 12.40
CA ILE A 59 -8.84 -2.89 12.08
C ILE A 59 -9.02 -2.83 10.57
N GLN A 60 -10.29 -2.84 10.13
CA GLN A 60 -10.65 -2.69 8.72
C GLN A 60 -10.38 -1.26 8.27
N ASN A 61 -9.73 -1.08 7.11
CA ASN A 61 -9.40 0.22 6.52
C ASN A 61 -10.62 0.91 5.89
N TYR A 62 -11.73 0.91 6.60
CA TYR A 62 -12.90 1.68 6.21
C TYR A 62 -12.81 3.01 6.96
N GLN A 63 -12.50 4.09 6.24
CA GLN A 63 -12.68 5.44 6.81
C GLN A 63 -14.14 5.63 7.25
N TYR A 64 -15.07 4.98 6.53
CA TYR A 64 -16.48 4.77 6.90
C TYR A 64 -16.92 3.38 6.43
N CYS A 65 -17.70 2.66 7.24
CA CYS A 65 -18.34 1.41 6.78
C CYS A 65 -19.18 1.71 5.53
N PRO A 66 -18.95 1.01 4.41
CA PRO A 66 -19.76 1.21 3.22
C PRO A 66 -21.22 0.88 3.54
N ASP A 67 -22.14 1.64 2.96
CA ASP A 67 -23.56 1.31 3.01
C ASP A 67 -23.75 -0.06 2.35
N ARG A 68 -24.10 -1.06 3.15
CA ARG A 68 -24.25 -2.45 2.70
C ARG A 68 -25.34 -2.61 1.65
N THR A 69 -26.36 -1.76 1.70
CA THR A 69 -27.47 -1.80 0.74
C THR A 69 -27.03 -1.29 -0.62
N LEU A 70 -26.36 -0.14 -0.66
CA LEU A 70 -25.78 0.42 -1.88
C LEU A 70 -24.70 -0.49 -2.46
N LEU A 71 -23.83 -1.07 -1.61
CA LEU A 71 -22.79 -1.98 -2.06
C LEU A 71 -23.37 -3.21 -2.75
N ALA A 72 -24.40 -3.84 -2.16
CA ALA A 72 -25.07 -4.99 -2.75
C ALA A 72 -25.75 -4.65 -4.10
N GLN A 73 -26.28 -3.44 -4.25
CA GLN A 73 -26.84 -2.97 -5.52
C GLN A 73 -25.75 -2.83 -6.58
N LEU A 74 -24.63 -2.17 -6.26
CA LEU A 74 -23.50 -2.01 -7.18
C LEU A 74 -22.91 -3.37 -7.59
N GLU A 75 -22.74 -4.30 -6.64
CA GLU A 75 -22.28 -5.66 -6.91
C GLU A 75 -23.23 -6.42 -7.85
N ALA A 76 -24.55 -6.24 -7.70
CA ALA A 76 -25.53 -6.82 -8.60
C ALA A 76 -25.45 -6.20 -10.01
N GLU A 77 -25.28 -4.88 -10.11
CA GLU A 77 -25.13 -4.17 -11.39
C GLU A 77 -23.91 -4.64 -12.18
N VAL A 78 -22.77 -4.84 -11.51
CA VAL A 78 -21.52 -5.26 -12.16
C VAL A 78 -21.34 -6.78 -12.21
N SER A 79 -22.32 -7.57 -11.74
CA SER A 79 -22.20 -9.04 -11.66
C SER A 79 -21.96 -9.73 -13.01
N ALA A 80 -22.45 -9.13 -14.10
CA ALA A 80 -22.27 -9.62 -15.46
C ALA A 80 -21.03 -9.04 -16.16
N TRP A 81 -20.30 -8.13 -15.51
CA TRP A 81 -19.12 -7.52 -16.10
C TRP A 81 -17.94 -8.49 -16.03
N ASP A 82 -17.42 -8.89 -17.19
CA ASP A 82 -16.21 -9.70 -17.31
C ASP A 82 -14.98 -8.77 -17.53
N PRO A 83 -14.07 -8.65 -16.55
CA PRO A 83 -12.86 -7.86 -16.71
C PRO A 83 -11.94 -8.37 -17.84
N GLU A 84 -12.03 -9.65 -18.20
CA GLU A 84 -11.20 -10.24 -19.24
C GLU A 84 -11.73 -9.98 -20.66
N GLU A 85 -13.01 -9.60 -20.81
CA GLU A 85 -13.64 -9.33 -22.13
C GLU A 85 -12.97 -8.16 -22.86
N TYR A 86 -12.51 -7.14 -22.13
CA TYR A 86 -11.93 -5.91 -22.69
C TYR A 86 -10.42 -5.81 -22.47
N ARG A 87 -9.78 -6.92 -22.11
CA ARG A 87 -8.36 -6.94 -21.86
C ARG A 87 -7.58 -6.82 -23.18
N PRO A 88 -6.70 -5.82 -23.33
CA PRO A 88 -5.95 -5.65 -24.57
C PRO A 88 -5.03 -6.86 -24.83
N PRO A 89 -4.94 -7.36 -26.08
CA PRO A 89 -4.11 -8.50 -26.43
C PRO A 89 -2.63 -8.36 -26.03
N GLU A 90 -2.13 -7.13 -25.95
CA GLU A 90 -0.74 -6.88 -25.56
C GLU A 90 -0.46 -7.18 -24.08
N THR A 91 -1.49 -7.31 -23.24
CA THR A 91 -1.34 -7.64 -21.81
C THR A 91 -1.25 -9.14 -21.51
N TYR A 92 -1.29 -10.02 -22.52
CA TYR A 92 -1.10 -11.47 -22.32
C TYR A 92 0.37 -11.91 -22.43
N SER A 93 1.28 -11.05 -22.86
CA SER A 93 2.68 -11.40 -23.20
C SER A 93 3.74 -10.85 -22.24
N TRP A 94 3.45 -10.89 -20.93
CA TRP A 94 4.42 -10.62 -19.86
C TRP A 94 5.18 -11.86 -19.39
#